data_AF-T1CH05-F1
#
_entry.id   AF-T1CH05-F1
#
_cell.length_a   1.000
_cell.length_b   1.000
_cell.length_c   1.000
_cell.angle_alpha   90.00
_cell.angle_beta   90.00
_cell.angle_gamma   90.00
#
_symmetry.space_group_name_H-M   'P 1'
#
loop_
_entity.id
_entity.type
_entity.pdbx_description
1 polymer ?
#
loop_
_entity_poly.entity_id
_entity_poly.type
_entity_poly.pdbx_seq_one_letter_code
_entity_poly.pdbx_strand_id
1 'polypeptide(L)'
;MKIKELQYKKINIDMKKPFKIALGSTDFYEGYFVKVVSDSGLEGYGEAIPTPFITGDTMGSVEAELSIFRQALKGSELSTEAVNERMKALARSSKASRAAVDMALYDILGKKADLPLYQILGGYRSSMKTSYTVDLVGAPEARIQAKELLDDGVLFFKIKLGKSTDEDFERVKAVREVIGDDKMICVDFNQSYLTKE
;
A
#
# COMPACT_ATOMS: atom_id res chain seq x y z
N MET A 1 23.11 12.30 12.70
CA MET A 1 23.29 11.26 11.65
C MET A 1 22.66 11.85 10.43
N LYS A 2 23.35 11.86 9.29
CA LYS A 2 22.91 12.59 8.10
C LYS A 2 22.59 11.66 6.95
N ILE A 3 21.72 12.11 6.05
CA ILE A 3 21.47 11.46 4.77
C ILE A 3 22.71 11.64 3.89
N LYS A 4 23.44 10.57 3.64
CA LYS A 4 24.59 10.56 2.71
C LYS A 4 24.11 10.46 1.27
N GLU A 5 23.13 9.60 1.02
CA GLU A 5 22.59 9.36 -0.31
C GLU A 5 21.14 8.90 -0.26
N LEU A 6 20.37 9.26 -1.29
CA LEU A 6 19.09 8.65 -1.63
C LEU A 6 19.24 8.01 -3.01
N GLN A 7 18.84 6.76 -3.14
CA GLN A 7 18.81 5.99 -4.39
C GLN A 7 17.37 5.54 -4.63
N TYR A 8 17.00 5.40 -5.90
CA TYR A 8 15.71 4.80 -6.25
C TYR A 8 15.84 3.98 -7.54
N LYS A 9 15.02 2.93 -7.65
CA LYS A 9 14.97 2.04 -8.81
C LYS A 9 13.52 1.78 -9.18
N LYS A 10 13.18 1.92 -10.47
CA LYS A 10 11.88 1.50 -10.97
C LYS A 10 11.70 0.00 -10.76
N ILE A 11 10.57 -0.39 -10.20
CA ILE A 11 10.11 -1.76 -10.09
C ILE A 11 8.94 -1.98 -11.04
N ASN A 12 8.87 -3.18 -11.59
CA ASN A 12 7.77 -3.67 -12.39
C ASN A 12 7.67 -5.18 -12.13
N ILE A 13 6.62 -5.59 -11.43
CA ILE A 13 6.44 -6.98 -10.99
C ILE A 13 5.13 -7.49 -11.59
N ASP A 14 5.21 -8.56 -12.37
CA ASP A 14 4.02 -9.20 -12.94
C ASP A 14 3.14 -9.78 -11.83
N MET A 15 1.83 -9.49 -11.89
CA MET A 15 0.88 -10.05 -10.95
C MET A 15 0.52 -11.48 -11.34
N LYS A 16 0.32 -12.35 -10.36
CA LYS A 16 -0.12 -13.75 -10.61
C LYS A 16 -1.48 -13.82 -11.31
N LYS A 17 -2.36 -12.85 -11.02
CA LYS A 17 -3.66 -12.65 -11.63
C LYS A 17 -3.90 -11.13 -11.72
N PRO A 18 -4.58 -10.63 -12.77
CA PRO A 18 -4.92 -9.21 -12.87
C PRO A 18 -5.74 -8.75 -11.67
N PHE A 19 -5.39 -7.61 -11.07
CA PHE A 19 -6.17 -7.03 -9.97
C PHE A 19 -7.22 -6.07 -10.50
N LYS A 20 -8.50 -6.38 -10.23
CA LYS A 20 -9.66 -5.66 -10.77
C LYS A 20 -10.45 -4.97 -9.67
N ILE A 21 -10.72 -3.68 -9.88
CA ILE A 21 -11.60 -2.85 -9.04
C ILE A 21 -12.55 -2.04 -9.92
N ALA A 22 -13.53 -1.37 -9.31
CA ALA A 22 -14.49 -0.53 -10.04
C ALA A 22 -13.83 0.59 -10.88
N LEU A 23 -12.63 1.03 -10.49
CA LEU A 23 -11.88 2.11 -11.16
C LEU A 23 -10.92 1.62 -12.26
N GLY A 24 -10.73 0.31 -12.44
CA GLY A 24 -9.81 -0.23 -13.45
C GLY A 24 -9.24 -1.62 -13.14
N SER A 25 -8.33 -2.09 -14.00
CA SER A 25 -7.57 -3.34 -13.87
C SER A 25 -6.08 -3.09 -14.08
N THR A 26 -5.22 -3.81 -13.36
CA THR A 26 -3.76 -3.80 -13.60
C THR A 26 -3.19 -5.23 -13.64
N ASP A 27 -2.26 -5.46 -14.56
CA ASP A 27 -1.57 -6.75 -14.74
C ASP A 27 -0.18 -6.76 -14.08
N PHE A 28 0.31 -5.58 -13.72
CA PHE A 28 1.62 -5.39 -13.11
C PHE A 28 1.55 -4.44 -11.92
N TYR A 29 2.47 -4.64 -11.01
CA TYR A 29 2.74 -3.78 -9.89
C TYR A 29 3.99 -2.95 -10.21
N GLU A 30 3.78 -1.67 -10.55
CA GLU A 30 4.88 -0.75 -10.85
C GLU A 30 5.00 0.38 -9.84
N GLY A 31 6.22 0.85 -9.67
CA GLY A 31 6.55 1.92 -8.75
C GLY A 31 8.06 2.11 -8.64
N TYR A 32 8.51 2.63 -7.52
CA TYR A 32 9.92 2.83 -7.24
C TYR A 32 10.28 2.28 -5.86
N PHE A 33 11.32 1.46 -5.83
CA PHE A 33 11.98 1.07 -4.59
C PHE A 33 13.00 2.14 -4.23
N VAL A 34 12.94 2.66 -3.00
CA VAL A 34 13.77 3.76 -2.49
C VAL A 34 14.70 3.23 -1.41
N LYS A 35 15.97 3.64 -1.49
CA LYS A 35 16.98 3.38 -0.48
C LYS A 35 17.59 4.68 0.01
N VAL A 36 17.59 4.90 1.32
CA VAL A 36 18.32 6.00 1.97
C VAL A 36 19.55 5.43 2.66
N VAL A 37 20.71 6.04 2.45
CA VAL A 37 21.98 5.67 3.09
C VAL A 37 22.41 6.81 4.01
N SER A 38 22.72 6.48 5.26
CA SER A 38 23.24 7.44 6.24
C SER A 38 24.76 7.60 6.16
N ASP A 39 25.29 8.67 6.75
CA ASP A 39 26.73 8.89 6.94
C ASP A 39 27.38 7.83 7.84
N SER A 40 26.61 7.19 8.71
CA SER A 40 27.04 6.06 9.54
C SER A 40 27.08 4.71 8.81
N GLY A 41 26.58 4.64 7.57
CA GLY A 41 26.50 3.40 6.78
C GLY A 41 25.21 2.60 6.93
N LEU A 42 24.29 2.99 7.84
CA LEU A 42 22.95 2.39 7.89
C LEU A 42 22.16 2.70 6.63
N GLU A 43 21.46 1.69 6.13
CA GLU A 43 20.57 1.77 4.98
C GLU A 43 19.11 1.54 5.39
N GLY A 44 18.21 2.34 4.84
CA GLY A 44 16.77 2.24 5.02
C GLY A 44 16.04 2.07 3.70
N TYR A 45 14.93 1.36 3.73
CA TYR A 45 14.17 1.01 2.54
C TYR A 45 12.72 1.47 2.61
N GLY A 46 12.19 1.89 1.47
CA GLY A 46 10.79 2.24 1.31
C GLY A 46 10.35 2.12 -0.15
N GLU A 47 9.06 2.33 -0.37
CA GLU A 47 8.43 2.05 -1.66
C GLU A 47 7.43 3.13 -2.04
N ALA A 48 7.49 3.57 -3.30
CA ALA A 48 6.56 4.55 -3.87
C ALA A 48 5.75 3.89 -4.98
N ILE A 49 4.47 3.62 -4.71
CA ILE A 49 3.53 3.10 -5.71
C ILE A 49 2.56 4.20 -6.12
N PRO A 50 2.64 4.70 -7.37
CA PRO A 50 1.69 5.69 -7.85
C PRO A 50 0.31 5.06 -8.02
N THR A 51 -0.71 5.79 -7.59
CA THR A 51 -2.12 5.41 -7.75
C THR A 51 -2.91 6.61 -8.30
N PRO A 52 -2.85 6.88 -9.62
CA PRO A 52 -3.37 8.12 -10.20
C PRO A 52 -4.84 8.41 -9.87
N PHE A 53 -5.68 7.37 -9.86
CA PHE A 53 -7.10 7.46 -9.57
C PHE A 53 -7.44 7.65 -8.07
N ILE A 54 -6.46 7.52 -7.17
CA ILE A 54 -6.62 7.74 -5.72
C ILE A 54 -5.88 8.99 -5.29
N THR A 55 -4.57 9.04 -5.53
CA THR A 55 -3.68 10.09 -4.99
C THR A 55 -3.33 11.16 -6.01
N GLY A 56 -3.54 10.89 -7.30
CA GLY A 56 -3.03 11.70 -8.41
C GLY A 56 -1.56 11.46 -8.74
N ASP A 57 -0.85 10.63 -7.96
CA ASP A 57 0.55 10.30 -8.24
C ASP A 57 0.65 9.43 -9.50
N THR A 58 1.60 9.74 -10.37
CA THR A 58 1.93 8.99 -11.58
C THR A 58 3.37 8.51 -11.51
N MET A 59 3.75 7.53 -12.34
CA MET A 59 5.16 7.12 -12.44
C MET A 59 6.09 8.32 -12.72
N GLY A 60 5.69 9.19 -13.65
CA GLY A 60 6.47 10.38 -14.00
C GLY A 60 6.56 11.40 -12.87
N SER A 61 5.48 11.64 -12.12
CA SER A 61 5.53 12.56 -10.99
C SER A 61 6.40 12.02 -9.86
N VAL A 62 6.25 10.74 -9.52
CA VAL A 62 7.06 10.09 -8.47
C VAL A 62 8.55 10.12 -8.83
N GLU A 63 8.91 9.85 -10.08
CA GLU A 63 10.31 9.91 -10.52
C GLU A 63 10.89 11.32 -10.43
N ALA A 64 10.14 12.34 -10.89
CA ALA A 64 10.57 13.72 -10.80
C ALA A 64 10.76 14.16 -9.34
N GLU A 65 9.82 13.80 -8.46
CA GLU A 65 9.87 14.09 -7.03
C GLU A 65 11.05 13.40 -6.35
N LEU A 66 11.28 12.11 -6.60
CA LEU A 66 12.41 11.36 -6.05
C LEU A 66 13.75 11.92 -6.53
N SER A 67 13.83 12.39 -7.78
CA SER A 67 15.01 13.09 -8.31
C SER A 67 15.29 14.40 -7.56
N ILE A 68 14.24 15.19 -7.28
CA ILE A 68 14.33 16.43 -6.49
C ILE A 68 14.78 16.10 -5.06
N PHE A 69 14.15 15.12 -4.41
CA PHE A 69 14.46 14.71 -3.04
C PHE A 69 15.90 14.18 -2.93
N ARG A 70 16.36 13.41 -3.92
CA ARG A 70 17.75 12.92 -3.98
C ARG A 70 18.77 14.04 -3.86
N GLN A 71 18.55 15.14 -4.57
CA GLN A 71 19.45 16.28 -4.57
C GLN A 71 19.29 17.10 -3.28
N ALA A 72 18.05 17.40 -2.90
CA ALA A 72 17.76 18.32 -1.81
C ALA A 72 18.04 17.72 -0.42
N LEU A 73 17.85 16.42 -0.23
CA LEU A 73 17.98 15.79 1.08
C LEU A 73 19.42 15.42 1.44
N LYS A 74 20.34 15.39 0.48
CA LYS A 74 21.75 15.09 0.72
C LYS A 74 22.35 16.03 1.77
N GLY A 75 22.98 15.44 2.79
CA GLY A 75 23.58 16.15 3.93
C GLY A 75 22.59 16.63 5.00
N SER A 76 21.28 16.41 4.82
CA SER A 76 20.27 16.74 5.84
C SER A 76 20.39 15.81 7.04
N GLU A 77 20.05 16.30 8.23
CA GLU A 77 19.88 15.44 9.40
C GLU A 77 18.77 14.41 9.16
N LEU A 78 18.95 13.19 9.66
CA LEU A 78 17.96 12.11 9.68
C LEU A 78 16.89 12.38 10.75
N SER A 79 16.10 13.42 10.54
CA SER A 79 14.87 13.71 11.28
C SER A 79 13.68 13.47 10.36
N THR A 80 12.78 12.58 10.77
CA THR A 80 11.55 12.25 10.04
C THR A 80 10.71 13.49 9.78
N GLU A 81 10.51 14.33 10.79
CA GLU A 81 9.68 15.54 10.70
C GLU A 81 10.34 16.60 9.82
N ALA A 82 11.62 16.92 10.06
CA ALA A 82 12.32 17.95 9.29
C ALA A 82 12.46 17.57 7.82
N VAL A 83 12.75 16.29 7.53
CA VAL A 83 12.82 15.80 6.15
C VAL A 83 11.44 15.82 5.50
N ASN A 84 10.37 15.41 6.19
CA ASN A 84 9.01 15.46 5.66
C ASN A 84 8.55 16.90 5.37
N GLU A 85 8.80 17.86 6.26
CA GLU A 85 8.50 19.28 6.02
C GLU A 85 9.29 19.83 4.82
N ARG A 86 10.57 19.48 4.71
CA ARG A 86 11.38 19.86 3.55
C ARG A 86 10.83 19.27 2.25
N MET A 87 10.43 17.99 2.23
CA MET A 87 9.83 17.37 1.05
C MET A 87 8.49 18.01 0.69
N LYS A 88 7.63 18.33 1.66
CA LYS A 88 6.36 19.07 1.43
C LYS A 88 6.60 20.42 0.77
N ALA A 89 7.63 21.15 1.20
CA ALA A 89 7.97 22.44 0.64
C ALA A 89 8.45 22.34 -0.82
N LEU A 90 9.18 21.27 -1.15
CA LEU A 90 9.70 21.02 -2.50
C LEU A 90 8.62 20.51 -3.47
N ALA A 91 7.73 19.64 -3.00
CA ALA A 91 6.67 19.04 -3.80
C ALA A 91 5.41 18.83 -2.95
N ARG A 92 4.43 19.74 -3.05
CA ARG A 92 3.25 19.73 -2.16
C ARG A 92 2.36 18.49 -2.32
N SER A 93 2.20 18.00 -3.55
CA SER A 93 1.27 16.92 -3.89
C SER A 93 1.86 15.51 -3.77
N SER A 94 3.14 15.40 -3.41
CA SER A 94 3.99 14.21 -3.50
C SER A 94 3.68 13.14 -2.43
N LYS A 95 2.58 12.39 -2.58
CA LYS A 95 2.15 11.46 -1.51
C LYS A 95 2.99 10.19 -1.52
N ALA A 96 3.05 9.50 -2.66
CA ALA A 96 3.78 8.24 -2.79
C ALA A 96 5.29 8.37 -2.57
N SER A 97 5.94 9.37 -3.19
CA SER A 97 7.39 9.58 -3.06
C SER A 97 7.80 9.98 -1.64
N ARG A 98 7.00 10.83 -0.95
CA ARG A 98 7.25 11.17 0.47
C ARG A 98 7.08 9.97 1.39
N ALA A 99 6.04 9.16 1.19
CA ALA A 99 5.83 7.94 1.97
C ALA A 99 7.02 6.97 1.82
N ALA A 100 7.57 6.83 0.62
CA ALA A 100 8.75 5.99 0.37
C ALA A 100 9.99 6.46 1.12
N VAL A 101 10.26 7.77 1.11
CA VAL A 101 11.37 8.32 1.88
C VAL A 101 11.11 8.15 3.38
N ASP A 102 9.92 8.48 3.86
CA ASP A 102 9.52 8.35 5.27
C ASP A 102 9.74 6.92 5.79
N MET A 103 9.25 5.91 5.07
CA MET A 103 9.48 4.49 5.38
C MET A 103 10.98 4.16 5.49
N ALA A 104 11.80 4.66 4.58
CA ALA A 104 13.25 4.44 4.63
C ALA A 104 13.90 5.09 5.86
N LEU A 105 13.45 6.28 6.30
CA LEU A 105 13.95 6.91 7.51
C LEU A 105 13.55 6.11 8.76
N TYR A 106 12.31 5.62 8.82
CA TYR A 106 11.84 4.77 9.92
C TYR A 106 12.54 3.41 9.97
N ASP A 107 12.87 2.82 8.83
CA ASP A 107 13.70 1.59 8.77
C ASP A 107 15.10 1.83 9.34
N ILE A 108 15.75 2.96 9.01
CA ILE A 108 17.01 3.37 9.64
C ILE A 108 16.84 3.56 11.15
N LEU A 109 15.73 4.15 11.60
CA LEU A 109 15.45 4.34 13.03
C LEU A 109 15.35 3.00 13.76
N GLY A 110 14.66 2.02 13.17
CA GLY A 110 14.60 0.63 13.61
C GLY A 110 15.99 0.01 13.79
N LYS A 111 16.77 0.02 12.70
CA LYS A 111 18.11 -0.54 12.66
C LYS A 111 19.08 0.15 13.61
N LYS A 112 18.99 1.47 13.76
CA LYS A 112 19.82 2.24 14.69
C LYS A 112 19.50 1.89 16.15
N ALA A 113 18.22 1.69 16.46
CA ALA A 113 17.78 1.31 17.80
C ALA A 113 17.97 -0.18 18.10
N ASP A 114 18.34 -0.99 17.10
CA ASP A 114 18.37 -2.46 17.16
C ASP A 114 17.01 -3.06 17.61
N LEU A 115 15.92 -2.46 17.12
CA LEU A 115 14.56 -2.89 17.44
C LEU A 115 13.71 -3.02 16.17
N PRO A 116 12.79 -3.99 16.13
CA PRO A 116 11.73 -4.01 15.13
C PRO A 116 10.94 -2.70 15.17
N LEU A 117 10.63 -2.12 14.00
CA LEU A 117 9.99 -0.81 13.90
C LEU A 117 8.67 -0.73 14.71
N TYR A 118 7.87 -1.81 14.75
CA TYR A 118 6.61 -1.82 15.51
C TYR A 118 6.81 -1.58 17.01
N GLN A 119 7.97 -1.93 17.59
CA GLN A 119 8.27 -1.68 19.00
C GLN A 119 8.58 -0.21 19.25
N ILE A 120 9.22 0.45 18.29
CA ILE A 120 9.49 1.89 18.34
C ILE A 120 8.18 2.69 18.21
N LEU A 121 7.26 2.22 17.37
CA LEU A 121 5.95 2.86 17.14
C LEU A 121 4.90 2.56 18.23
N GLY A 122 5.30 1.94 19.35
CA GLY A 122 4.45 1.75 20.54
C GLY A 122 4.23 0.28 20.95
N GLY A 123 4.63 -0.70 20.15
CA GLY A 123 4.79 -2.09 20.58
C GLY A 123 3.52 -2.84 20.99
N TYR A 124 2.32 -2.38 20.59
CA TYR A 124 1.06 -2.93 21.11
C TYR A 124 0.84 -4.42 20.79
N ARG A 125 1.25 -4.89 19.61
CA ARG A 125 1.14 -6.30 19.20
C ARG A 125 2.26 -6.67 18.22
N SER A 126 2.67 -7.93 18.21
CA SER A 126 3.68 -8.48 17.30
C SER A 126 3.09 -9.23 16.10
N SER A 127 1.77 -9.43 16.07
CA SER A 127 1.06 -10.08 14.97
C SER A 127 -0.35 -9.50 14.79
N MET A 128 -0.89 -9.57 13.57
CA MET A 128 -2.27 -9.19 13.27
C MET A 128 -2.88 -10.10 12.20
N LYS A 129 -4.20 -10.26 12.23
CA LYS A 129 -4.94 -10.91 11.14
C LYS A 129 -5.02 -9.94 9.97
N THR A 130 -4.70 -10.41 8.77
CA THR A 130 -4.93 -9.66 7.52
C THR A 130 -6.20 -10.17 6.83
N SER A 131 -6.86 -9.30 6.07
CA SER A 131 -7.88 -9.75 5.14
C SER A 131 -7.27 -10.22 3.82
N TYR A 132 -7.99 -11.09 3.13
CA TYR A 132 -7.76 -11.40 1.72
C TYR A 132 -8.94 -10.90 0.88
N THR A 133 -8.64 -10.48 -0.34
CA THR A 133 -9.63 -9.84 -1.22
C THR A 133 -10.33 -10.88 -2.08
N VAL A 134 -11.67 -10.81 -2.10
CA VAL A 134 -12.53 -11.39 -3.14
C VAL A 134 -12.81 -10.28 -4.16
N ASP A 135 -12.49 -10.54 -5.42
CA ASP A 135 -12.52 -9.55 -6.49
C ASP A 135 -13.94 -9.11 -6.86
N LEU A 136 -14.03 -8.03 -7.65
CA LEU A 136 -15.29 -7.56 -8.25
C LEU A 136 -15.68 -8.48 -9.43
N VAL A 137 -16.23 -9.65 -9.13
CA VAL A 137 -16.61 -10.69 -10.11
C VAL A 137 -18.08 -11.14 -9.96
N GLY A 138 -18.56 -12.09 -10.76
CA GLY A 138 -19.88 -12.68 -10.55
C GLY A 138 -19.97 -13.47 -9.24
N ALA A 139 -21.20 -13.72 -8.76
CA ALA A 139 -21.42 -14.55 -7.57
C ALA A 139 -20.84 -15.98 -7.70
N PRO A 140 -20.91 -16.66 -8.87
CA PRO A 140 -20.27 -17.97 -9.05
C PRO A 140 -18.75 -17.93 -8.87
N GLU A 141 -18.07 -16.95 -9.45
CA GLU A 141 -16.62 -16.81 -9.34
C GLU A 141 -16.20 -16.38 -7.93
N ALA A 142 -16.97 -15.49 -7.29
CA ALA A 142 -16.73 -15.08 -5.91
C ALA A 142 -16.85 -16.26 -4.93
N ARG A 143 -17.78 -17.18 -5.19
CA ARG A 143 -17.89 -18.45 -4.43
C ARG A 143 -16.62 -19.27 -4.52
N ILE A 144 -16.06 -19.41 -5.73
CA ILE A 144 -14.81 -20.17 -5.97
C ILE A 144 -13.65 -19.50 -5.24
N GLN A 145 -13.46 -18.19 -5.42
CA GLN A 145 -12.39 -17.45 -4.73
C GLN A 145 -12.50 -17.54 -3.21
N ALA A 146 -13.71 -17.40 -2.66
CA ALA A 146 -13.93 -17.54 -1.22
C ALA A 146 -13.59 -18.94 -0.71
N LYS A 147 -13.88 -19.98 -1.50
CA LYS A 147 -13.54 -21.36 -1.14
C LYS A 147 -12.02 -21.59 -1.16
N GLU A 148 -11.33 -21.12 -2.19
CA GLU A 148 -9.87 -21.17 -2.29
C GLU A 148 -9.22 -20.50 -1.07
N LEU A 149 -9.64 -19.27 -0.75
CA LEU A 149 -9.14 -18.53 0.41
C LEU A 149 -9.48 -19.22 1.75
N LEU A 150 -10.68 -19.79 1.87
CA LEU A 150 -11.06 -20.55 3.07
C LEU A 150 -10.17 -21.79 3.26
N ASP A 151 -9.85 -22.49 2.18
CA ASP A 151 -8.97 -23.66 2.19
C ASP A 151 -7.53 -23.28 2.53
N ASP A 152 -7.10 -22.07 2.18
CA ASP A 152 -5.84 -21.46 2.60
C ASP A 152 -5.84 -20.97 4.07
N GLY A 153 -6.95 -21.14 4.80
CA GLY A 153 -7.07 -20.79 6.21
C GLY A 153 -7.38 -19.32 6.48
N VAL A 154 -7.87 -18.58 5.49
CA VAL A 154 -8.26 -17.18 5.65
C VAL A 154 -9.46 -17.04 6.60
N LEU A 155 -9.35 -16.12 7.56
CA LEU A 155 -10.39 -15.83 8.55
C LEU A 155 -11.12 -14.50 8.32
N PHE A 156 -10.55 -13.63 7.48
CA PHE A 156 -11.06 -12.28 7.23
C PHE A 156 -11.08 -12.01 5.73
N PHE A 157 -12.27 -11.73 5.19
CA PHE A 157 -12.51 -11.56 3.77
C PHE A 157 -12.92 -10.12 3.48
N LYS A 158 -12.28 -9.52 2.48
CA LYS A 158 -12.64 -8.21 1.92
C LYS A 158 -13.30 -8.42 0.57
N ILE A 159 -14.57 -8.05 0.43
CA ILE A 159 -15.31 -8.23 -0.83
C ILE A 159 -15.37 -6.89 -1.57
N LYS A 160 -14.88 -6.86 -2.81
CA LYS A 160 -15.02 -5.70 -3.69
C LYS A 160 -16.44 -5.64 -4.26
N LEU A 161 -17.09 -4.49 -4.08
CA LEU A 161 -18.46 -4.21 -4.55
C LEU A 161 -18.45 -2.96 -5.44
N GLY A 162 -19.59 -2.67 -6.06
CA GLY A 162 -19.80 -1.43 -6.80
C GLY A 162 -20.24 -1.62 -8.25
N LYS A 163 -20.96 -2.70 -8.56
CA LYS A 163 -21.50 -2.95 -9.90
C LYS A 163 -22.99 -2.66 -9.98
N SER A 164 -23.77 -3.20 -9.06
CA SER A 164 -25.17 -2.87 -8.82
C SER A 164 -25.59 -3.47 -7.47
N THR A 165 -26.59 -2.88 -6.80
CA THR A 165 -27.04 -3.33 -5.48
C THR A 165 -27.41 -4.82 -5.47
N ASP A 166 -28.13 -5.29 -6.50
CA ASP A 166 -28.56 -6.69 -6.59
C ASP A 166 -27.38 -7.65 -6.83
N GLU A 167 -26.47 -7.32 -7.77
CA GLU A 167 -25.30 -8.18 -8.03
C GLU A 167 -24.33 -8.19 -6.85
N ASP A 168 -24.16 -7.05 -6.17
CA ASP A 168 -23.31 -6.92 -5.01
C ASP A 168 -23.88 -7.71 -3.81
N PHE A 169 -25.21 -7.70 -3.62
CA PHE A 169 -25.89 -8.54 -2.63
C PHE A 169 -25.67 -10.03 -2.92
N GLU A 170 -25.92 -10.48 -4.15
CA GLU A 170 -25.74 -11.89 -4.52
C GLU A 170 -24.27 -12.33 -4.38
N ARG A 171 -23.30 -11.45 -4.66
CA ARG A 171 -21.88 -11.74 -4.41
C ARG A 171 -21.60 -11.95 -2.92
N VAL A 172 -22.03 -11.02 -2.05
CA VAL A 172 -21.81 -11.13 -0.61
C VAL A 172 -22.48 -12.39 -0.05
N LYS A 173 -23.71 -12.67 -0.49
CA LYS A 173 -24.46 -13.87 -0.10
C LYS A 173 -23.71 -15.15 -0.51
N ALA A 174 -23.24 -15.24 -1.75
CA ALA A 174 -22.48 -16.40 -2.22
C ALA A 174 -21.18 -16.61 -1.43
N VAL A 175 -20.46 -15.54 -1.08
CA VAL A 175 -19.27 -15.63 -0.22
C VAL A 175 -19.66 -16.09 1.19
N ARG A 176 -20.70 -15.52 1.80
CA ARG A 176 -21.16 -15.89 3.15
C ARG A 176 -21.54 -17.37 3.24
N GLU A 177 -22.29 -17.88 2.26
CA GLU A 177 -22.68 -19.30 2.20
C GLU A 177 -21.48 -20.26 2.16
N VAL A 178 -20.34 -19.83 1.61
CA VAL A 178 -19.11 -20.64 1.57
C VAL A 178 -18.36 -20.58 2.89
N ILE A 179 -18.17 -19.37 3.43
CA ILE A 179 -17.26 -19.17 4.56
C ILE A 179 -17.94 -19.44 5.92
N GLY A 180 -19.27 -19.45 5.98
CA GLY A 180 -20.04 -19.60 7.23
C GLY A 180 -20.12 -18.29 8.03
N ASP A 181 -20.92 -18.26 9.09
CA ASP A 181 -21.25 -17.03 9.83
C ASP A 181 -20.15 -16.52 10.79
N ASP A 182 -19.16 -17.36 11.10
CA ASP A 182 -18.08 -17.08 12.05
C ASP A 182 -16.90 -16.28 11.45
N LYS A 183 -16.80 -16.21 10.12
CA LYS A 183 -15.73 -15.48 9.42
C LYS A 183 -16.08 -14.01 9.27
N MET A 184 -15.06 -13.15 9.40
CA MET A 184 -15.23 -11.72 9.24
C MET A 184 -15.35 -11.34 7.77
N ILE A 185 -16.31 -10.47 7.45
CA ILE A 185 -16.44 -9.84 6.14
C ILE A 185 -16.32 -8.33 6.31
N CYS A 186 -15.52 -7.69 5.46
CA CYS A 186 -15.66 -6.27 5.16
C CYS A 186 -15.95 -6.08 3.67
N VAL A 187 -16.61 -4.99 3.33
CA VAL A 187 -16.96 -4.65 1.95
C VAL A 187 -16.29 -3.34 1.55
N ASP A 188 -15.97 -3.22 0.26
CA ASP A 188 -15.31 -2.02 -0.28
C ASP A 188 -15.90 -1.65 -1.65
N PHE A 189 -16.68 -0.57 -1.65
CA PHE A 189 -17.43 -0.07 -2.81
C PHE A 189 -16.61 0.81 -3.76
N ASN A 190 -15.41 1.28 -3.36
CA ASN A 190 -14.57 2.15 -4.20
C ASN A 190 -15.31 3.36 -4.81
N GLN A 191 -16.16 4.04 -4.02
CA GLN A 191 -16.92 5.25 -4.42
C GLN A 191 -17.93 5.02 -5.58
N SER A 192 -18.39 3.79 -5.78
CA SER A 192 -19.26 3.42 -6.90
C SER A 192 -20.73 3.86 -6.79
N TYR A 193 -21.24 4.11 -5.58
CA TYR A 193 -22.63 4.49 -5.36
C TYR A 193 -22.82 5.98 -5.10
N LEU A 194 -23.97 6.50 -5.53
CA LEU A 194 -24.46 7.80 -5.10
C LEU A 194 -24.97 7.73 -3.65
N THR A 195 -25.00 8.86 -2.94
CA THR A 195 -25.35 8.91 -1.50
C THR A 195 -26.70 8.28 -1.13
N LYS A 196 -27.66 8.22 -2.07
CA LYS A 196 -29.03 7.72 -1.83
C LYS A 196 -29.27 6.29 -2.35
N GLU A 197 -28.28 5.72 -3.02
CA GLU A 197 -28.26 4.31 -3.43
C GLU A 197 -27.64 3.45 -2.32
#